data_AF-A0A1Y4DXY4-F1
#
_entry.id   AF-A0A1Y4DXY4-F1
#
_cell.length_a   1.000
_cell.length_b   1.000
_cell.length_c   1.000
_cell.angle_alpha   90.00
_cell.angle_beta   90.00
_cell.angle_gamma   90.00
#
_symmetry.space_group_name_H-M   'P 1'
#
loop_
_entity.id
_entity.type
_entity.pdbx_description
1 polymer ?
#
loop_
_entity_poly.entity_id
_entity_poly.type
_entity_poly.pdbx_seq_one_letter_code
_entity_poly.pdbx_strand_id
1 'polypeptide(L)'
;MVFEPASVYPISALQKNQREVREAAKSKLLRITENGASAYVFCSEEVLEQTIERAVAEALYERECLEAYERGESDIREGRYVEGVDALKSAVSARRARVA
;
A
#
# COMPACT_ATOMS: atom_id res chain seq x y z
N MET A 1 -3.21 1.17 -11.41
CA MET A 1 -4.07 1.30 -10.21
C MET A 1 -5.52 1.18 -10.65
N VAL A 2 -6.05 -0.04 -10.67
CA VAL A 2 -7.45 -0.28 -11.04
C VAL A 2 -8.22 -0.37 -9.73
N PHE A 3 -8.98 0.66 -9.41
CA PHE A 3 -9.96 0.59 -8.33
C PHE A 3 -11.05 -0.38 -8.78
N GLU A 4 -10.94 -1.67 -8.46
CA GLU A 4 -12.03 -2.62 -8.68
C GLU A 4 -13.16 -2.26 -7.71
N PRO A 5 -14.27 -1.68 -8.18
CA PRO A 5 -15.33 -1.28 -7.27
C PRO A 5 -16.12 -2.52 -6.91
N ALA A 6 -15.87 -3.03 -5.72
CA ALA A 6 -16.49 -4.24 -5.18
C ALA A 6 -18.02 -4.15 -5.06
N SER A 7 -18.60 -2.94 -5.14
CA SER A 7 -20.05 -2.74 -5.14
C SER A 7 -20.43 -1.44 -5.87
N VAL A 8 -21.49 -1.50 -6.68
CA VAL A 8 -22.01 -0.37 -7.45
C VAL A 8 -23.36 0.05 -6.89
N TYR A 9 -23.53 1.33 -6.60
CA TYR A 9 -24.77 1.91 -6.12
C TYR A 9 -25.23 3.06 -7.04
N PRO A 10 -26.53 3.28 -7.25
CA PRO A 10 -27.02 4.50 -7.87
C PRO A 10 -26.90 5.67 -6.88
N ILE A 11 -26.77 6.90 -7.38
CA ILE A 11 -26.70 8.12 -6.54
C ILE A 11 -27.91 8.26 -5.59
N SER A 12 -29.08 7.77 -6.01
CA SER A 12 -30.30 7.76 -5.19
C SER A 12 -30.21 6.86 -3.96
N ALA A 13 -29.32 5.86 -3.94
CA ALA A 13 -29.08 5.00 -2.78
C ALA A 13 -28.43 5.77 -1.61
N LEU A 14 -27.68 6.84 -1.90
CA LEU A 14 -27.14 7.75 -0.88
C LEU A 14 -28.24 8.51 -0.12
N GLN A 15 -29.48 8.50 -0.60
CA GLN A 15 -30.62 9.08 0.10
C GLN A 15 -31.54 8.00 0.66
N LYS A 16 -31.89 6.98 -0.15
CA LYS A 16 -32.90 5.96 0.21
C LYS A 16 -32.35 4.82 1.08
N ASN A 17 -31.07 4.47 0.92
CA ASN A 17 -30.42 3.32 1.55
C ASN A 17 -29.18 3.75 2.36
N GLN A 18 -29.22 4.93 2.99
CA GLN A 18 -28.07 5.58 3.62
C GLN A 18 -27.27 4.67 4.57
N ARG A 19 -27.95 3.90 5.41
CA ARG A 19 -27.30 3.02 6.39
C ARG A 19 -26.46 1.95 5.69
N GLU A 20 -27.03 1.27 4.70
CA GLU A 20 -26.35 0.22 3.94
C GLU A 20 -25.11 0.77 3.22
N VAL A 21 -25.27 1.90 2.52
CA VAL A 21 -24.18 2.52 1.75
C VAL A 21 -23.05 2.99 2.69
N ARG A 22 -23.39 3.57 3.85
CA ARG A 22 -22.39 4.01 4.84
C ARG A 22 -21.65 2.85 5.49
N GLU A 23 -22.34 1.76 5.83
CA GLU A 23 -21.67 0.57 6.38
C GLU A 23 -20.74 -0.07 5.34
N ALA A 24 -21.17 -0.16 4.08
CA ALA A 24 -20.32 -0.66 3.01
C ALA A 24 -19.07 0.23 2.82
N ALA A 25 -19.25 1.56 2.84
CA ALA A 25 -18.19 2.54 2.64
C ALA A 25 -17.08 2.54 3.71
N LYS A 26 -17.35 1.99 4.91
CA LYS A 26 -16.35 1.82 5.98
C LYS A 26 -15.30 0.75 5.69
N SER A 27 -15.56 -0.13 4.73
CA SER A 27 -14.70 -1.30 4.47
C SER A 27 -14.09 -1.33 3.07
N LYS A 28 -14.63 -0.53 2.13
CA LYS A 28 -14.26 -0.59 0.72
C LYS A 28 -14.69 0.66 -0.05
N LEU A 29 -14.05 0.87 -1.19
CA LEU A 29 -14.45 1.87 -2.19
C LEU A 29 -15.72 1.42 -2.91
N LEU A 30 -16.72 2.29 -2.96
CA LEU A 30 -17.97 2.07 -3.68
C LEU A 30 -17.98 2.91 -4.95
N ARG A 31 -18.51 2.34 -6.04
CA ARG A 31 -18.80 3.11 -7.26
C ARG A 31 -20.23 3.62 -7.22
N ILE A 32 -20.40 4.93 -7.24
CA ILE A 32 -21.70 5.58 -7.30
C ILE A 32 -21.99 5.99 -8.74
N THR A 33 -23.13 5.60 -9.28
CA THR A 33 -23.52 5.89 -10.67
C THR A 33 -24.64 6.92 -10.73
N GLU A 34 -24.55 7.84 -11.68
CA GLU A 34 -25.62 8.77 -12.04
C GLU A 34 -26.00 8.55 -13.51
N ASN A 35 -27.30 8.34 -13.76
CA ASN A 35 -27.87 8.05 -15.08
C ASN A 35 -27.16 6.91 -15.85
N GLY A 36 -26.53 5.97 -15.14
CA GLY A 36 -25.85 4.80 -15.71
C GLY A 36 -24.50 5.07 -16.38
N ALA A 37 -24.03 6.33 -16.45
CA ALA A 37 -22.82 6.71 -17.18
C ALA A 37 -21.76 7.40 -16.31
N SER A 38 -22.14 8.40 -15.53
CA SER A 38 -21.21 9.09 -14.62
C SER A 38 -20.92 8.22 -13.40
N ALA A 39 -19.65 8.06 -13.05
CA ALA A 39 -19.22 7.23 -11.93
C ALA A 39 -18.35 8.02 -10.95
N TYR A 40 -18.80 8.11 -9.70
CA TYR A 40 -18.09 8.69 -8.57
C TYR A 40 -17.61 7.58 -7.63
N VAL A 41 -16.64 7.89 -6.76
CA VAL A 41 -16.20 6.99 -5.70
C VAL A 41 -16.70 7.50 -4.36
N PHE A 42 -17.17 6.60 -3.49
CA PHE A 42 -17.58 6.90 -2.13
C PHE A 42 -16.98 5.90 -1.14
N CYS A 43 -16.37 6.39 -0.07
CA CYS A 43 -15.79 5.61 1.03
C CYS A 43 -15.67 6.47 2.29
N SER A 44 -15.31 5.86 3.42
CA SER A 44 -14.80 6.60 4.57
C SER A 44 -13.42 7.21 4.28
N GLU A 45 -13.03 8.22 5.06
CA GLU A 45 -11.69 8.82 5.00
C GLU A 45 -10.60 7.79 5.28
N GLU A 46 -10.81 6.93 6.28
CA GLU A 46 -9.88 5.85 6.63
C GLU A 46 -9.63 4.89 5.45
N VAL A 47 -10.68 4.49 4.73
CA VAL A 47 -10.54 3.61 3.55
C VAL A 47 -9.79 4.33 2.42
N LEU A 48 -10.00 5.64 2.25
CA LEU A 48 -9.28 6.43 1.26
C LEU A 48 -7.78 6.49 1.59
N GLU A 49 -7.44 6.83 2.84
CA GLU A 49 -6.07 6.91 3.33
C GLU A 49 -5.33 5.57 3.16
N GLN A 50 -5.91 4.48 3.65
CA GLN A 50 -5.34 3.13 3.52
C GLN A 50 -5.15 2.73 2.05
N THR A 51 -6.08 3.11 1.16
CA THR A 51 -5.95 2.80 -0.26
C THR A 51 -4.80 3.55 -0.90
N ILE A 52 -4.62 4.83 -0.55
CA ILE A 52 -3.50 5.66 -1.03
C ILE A 52 -2.18 5.09 -0.50
N GLU A 53 -2.09 4.83 0.80
CA GLU A 53 -0.89 4.28 1.42
C GLU A 53 -0.49 2.95 0.78
N ARG A 54 -1.46 2.04 0.58
CA ARG A 54 -1.20 0.77 -0.11
C ARG A 54 -0.72 0.98 -1.54
N ALA A 55 -1.37 1.85 -2.31
CA ALA A 55 -0.96 2.11 -3.70
C ALA A 55 0.45 2.72 -3.78
N VAL A 56 0.80 3.60 -2.84
CA VAL A 56 2.16 4.14 -2.71
C VAL A 56 3.14 3.03 -2.34
N ALA A 57 2.83 2.23 -1.33
CA ALA A 57 3.68 1.12 -0.91
C ALA A 57 3.92 0.11 -2.05
N GLU A 58 2.88 -0.26 -2.78
CA GLU A 58 2.97 -1.15 -3.96
C GLU A 58 3.85 -0.53 -5.06
N ALA A 59 3.68 0.76 -5.35
CA ALA A 59 4.47 1.46 -6.37
C ALA A 59 5.95 1.58 -5.97
N LEU A 60 6.24 1.74 -4.67
CA LEU A 60 7.61 1.81 -4.15
C LEU A 60 8.26 0.42 -4.03
N TYR A 61 7.47 -0.62 -3.75
CA TYR A 61 7.96 -1.96 -3.49
C TYR A 61 8.82 -2.51 -4.64
N GLU A 62 8.35 -2.40 -5.88
CA GLU A 62 9.10 -2.90 -7.04
C GLU A 62 10.47 -2.19 -7.18
N ARG A 63 10.48 -0.86 -7.00
CA ARG A 63 11.72 -0.08 -7.04
C ARG A 63 12.67 -0.48 -5.91
N GLU A 64 12.17 -0.61 -4.69
CA GLU A 64 12.97 -0.95 -3.50
C GLU A 64 13.57 -2.36 -3.61
N CYS A 65 12.84 -3.33 -4.16
CA CYS A 65 13.35 -4.66 -4.43
C CYS A 65 14.51 -4.65 -5.43
N LEU A 66 14.37 -3.90 -6.53
CA LEU A 66 15.41 -3.76 -7.54
C LEU A 66 16.66 -3.08 -6.95
N GLU A 67 16.49 -1.97 -6.23
CA GLU A 67 17.59 -1.26 -5.59
C GLU A 67 18.31 -2.12 -4.53
N ALA A 68 17.56 -2.92 -3.77
CA ALA A 68 18.14 -3.84 -2.78
C ALA A 68 18.98 -4.94 -3.44
N TYR A 69 18.50 -5.49 -4.56
CA TYR A 69 19.23 -6.49 -5.34
C TYR A 69 20.53 -5.93 -5.93
N GLU A 70 20.45 -4.79 -6.62
CA GLU A 70 21.62 -4.13 -7.22
C GLU A 70 22.68 -3.77 -6.16
N ARG A 71 22.23 -3.27 -5.00
CA ARG A 71 23.11 -3.01 -3.86
C ARG A 71 23.80 -4.27 -3.36
N GLY A 72 23.05 -5.37 -3.21
CA GLY A 72 23.59 -6.66 -2.80
C GLY A 72 24.67 -7.18 -3.75
N GLU A 73 24.42 -7.11 -5.06
CA GLU A 73 25.40 -7.49 -6.08
C GLU A 73 26.68 -6.64 -6.00
N SER A 74 26.55 -5.33 -5.77
CA SER A 74 27.70 -4.45 -5.57
C SER A 74 28.47 -4.80 -4.30
N ASP A 75 27.76 -5.01 -3.19
CA ASP A 75 28.36 -5.38 -1.91
C ASP A 75 29.13 -6.69 -1.99
N ILE A 76 28.63 -7.69 -2.72
CA ILE A 76 29.36 -8.94 -2.97
C ILE A 76 30.63 -8.66 -3.80
N ARG A 77 30.49 -7.94 -4.92
CA ARG A 77 31.63 -7.62 -5.82
C ARG A 77 32.75 -6.87 -5.11
N GLU A 78 32.39 -5.99 -4.18
CA GLU A 78 33.31 -5.13 -3.46
C GLU A 78 33.72 -5.69 -2.10
N GLY A 79 33.30 -6.92 -1.76
CA GLY A 79 33.65 -7.60 -0.51
C GLY A 79 33.04 -6.98 0.75
N ARG A 80 31.96 -6.20 0.62
CA ARG A 80 31.23 -5.56 1.72
C ARG A 80 30.15 -6.46 2.30
N TYR A 81 30.52 -7.70 2.63
CA TYR A 81 29.61 -8.67 3.23
C TYR A 81 30.28 -9.38 4.40
N VAL A 82 29.50 -10.13 5.17
CA VAL A 82 29.99 -10.95 6.28
C VAL A 82 29.52 -12.38 6.10
N GLU A 83 30.33 -13.34 6.54
CA GLU A 83 30.00 -14.76 6.49
C GLU A 83 29.74 -15.30 7.90
N GLY A 84 28.62 -16.01 8.07
CA GLY A 84 28.26 -16.65 9.33
C GLY A 84 27.44 -15.77 10.29
N VAL A 85 26.67 -16.45 11.14
CA VAL A 85 25.67 -15.82 12.03
C VAL A 85 26.31 -14.94 13.10
N ASP A 86 27.48 -15.32 13.63
CA ASP A 86 28.14 -14.56 14.69
C ASP A 86 28.76 -13.25 14.18
N ALA A 87 29.32 -13.29 12.96
CA ALA A 87 29.80 -12.10 12.27
C ALA A 87 28.64 -11.14 11.95
N LEU A 88 27.50 -11.67 11.51
CA LEU A 88 26.28 -10.90 11.29
C LEU A 88 25.79 -10.21 12.57
N LYS A 89 25.68 -10.94 13.69
CA LYS A 89 25.25 -10.38 14.97
C LYS A 89 26.15 -9.23 15.42
N SER A 90 27.46 -9.42 15.29
CA SER A 90 28.46 -8.40 15.61
C SER A 90 28.31 -7.16 14.73
N ALA A 91 28.18 -7.34 13.41
CA ALA A 91 28.00 -6.26 12.45
C ALA A 91 26.72 -5.46 12.69
N VAL A 92 25.59 -6.13 12.96
CA VAL A 92 24.30 -5.48 13.27
C VAL A 92 24.39 -4.67 14.57
N SER A 93 25.02 -5.22 15.60
CA SER A 93 25.19 -4.54 16.89
C SER A 93 26.04 -3.28 16.73
N ALA A 94 27.17 -3.37 16.00
CA ALA A 94 28.02 -2.23 15.69
C ALA A 94 27.29 -1.15 14.87
N ARG A 95 26.43 -1.56 13.92
CA ARG A 95 25.65 -0.62 13.11
C ARG A 95 24.58 0.09 13.92
N ARG A 96 23.85 -0.62 14.80
CA ARG A 96 22.87 -0.01 15.71
C ARG A 96 23.49 1.03 16.63
N ALA A 97 24.69 0.75 17.15
CA ALA A 97 25.42 1.67 18.02
C ALA A 97 25.89 2.96 17.32
N ARG A 98 25.94 3.00 15.98
CA ARG A 98 26.30 4.20 15.20
C ARG A 98 25.11 5.10 14.85
N VAL A 99 23.89 4.58 14.95
CA VAL A 99 22.66 5.27 14.54
C VAL A 99 21.87 5.78 15.75
N ALA A 100 22.19 5.29 16.96
CA ALA A 100 21.69 5.81 18.23
C ALA A 100 22.48 7.06 18.65
#